data_AF-A0A0V0J7N9-F1
#
_entry.id   AF-A0A0V0J7N9-F1
#
_cell.length_a   1.000
_cell.length_b   1.000
_cell.length_c   1.000
_cell.angle_alpha   90.00
_cell.angle_beta   90.00
_cell.angle_gamma   90.00
#
_symmetry.space_group_name_H-M   'P 1'
#
loop_
_entity.id
_entity.type
_entity.pdbx_description
1 polymer ?
#
loop_
_entity_poly.entity_id
_entity_poly.type
_entity_poly.pdbx_seq_one_letter_code
_entity_poly.pdbx_strand_id
1 'polypeptide(L)'
;MRLVKDEQVIAADLSAKVNEAYKILVDPISRAEYILSLQGSPAPEKEADSVDKEFLLEIMELSEKLEELTLIAKSDAPNGNLVKDLESLCAHIIQRRTEEMNLLMEYIKCSRWESAHARLSRVRYFERLYGRLCSLVPELSSKGVKVSVD
;
A
#
# COMPACT_ATOMS: atom_id res chain seq x y z
N MET A 1 -5.08 36.82 30.71
CA MET A 1 -5.73 36.44 29.44
C MET A 1 -4.74 36.05 28.33
N ARG A 2 -3.55 36.66 28.21
CA ARG A 2 -2.54 36.30 27.20
C ARG A 2 -1.86 34.94 27.47
N LEU A 3 -1.41 34.71 28.69
CA LEU A 3 -0.77 33.46 29.14
C LEU A 3 -1.63 32.20 28.90
N VAL A 4 -2.94 32.29 29.15
CA VAL A 4 -3.87 31.18 28.89
C VAL A 4 -4.00 30.87 27.39
N LYS A 5 -3.88 31.88 26.52
CA LYS A 5 -3.88 31.67 25.06
C LYS A 5 -2.57 31.03 24.61
N ASP A 6 -1.44 31.43 25.20
CA ASP A 6 -0.13 30.85 24.89
C ASP A 6 -0.07 29.37 25.31
N GLU A 7 -0.60 29.03 26.50
CA GLU A 7 -0.73 27.63 26.96
C GLU A 7 -1.68 26.81 26.09
N GLN A 8 -2.81 27.38 25.64
CA GLN A 8 -3.74 26.71 24.72
C GLN A 8 -3.09 26.40 23.37
N VAL A 9 -2.30 27.34 22.83
CA VAL A 9 -1.55 27.12 21.57
C VAL A 9 -0.50 26.03 21.75
N ILE A 10 0.29 26.09 22.83
CA ILE A 10 1.31 25.07 23.13
C ILE A 10 0.66 23.68 23.31
N ALA A 11 -0.46 23.61 24.03
CA ALA A 11 -1.19 22.35 24.22
C ALA A 11 -1.72 21.79 22.90
N ALA A 12 -2.30 22.64 22.04
CA ALA A 12 -2.78 22.24 20.73
C ALA A 12 -1.65 21.69 19.84
N ASP A 13 -0.50 22.37 19.80
CA ASP A 13 0.68 21.92 19.05
C ASP A 13 1.21 20.57 19.55
N LEU A 14 1.27 20.39 20.87
CA LEU A 14 1.69 19.11 21.46
C LEU A 14 0.70 17.98 21.15
N SER A 15 -0.60 18.24 21.25
CA SER A 15 -1.63 17.27 20.85
C SER A 15 -1.53 16.93 19.36
N ALA A 16 -1.27 17.91 18.49
CA ALA A 16 -1.06 17.67 17.07
C ALA A 16 0.13 16.73 16.81
N LYS A 17 1.26 16.94 17.49
CA LYS A 17 2.45 16.07 17.40
C LYS A 17 2.17 14.65 17.86
N VAL A 18 1.44 14.48 18.96
CA VAL A 18 1.07 13.14 19.47
C VAL A 18 0.16 12.42 18.46
N ASN A 19 -0.82 13.13 17.89
CA ASN A 19 -1.70 12.57 16.87
C ASN A 19 -0.96 12.18 15.60
N GLU A 20 0.01 12.99 15.17
CA GLU A 20 0.86 12.69 14.03
C GLU A 20 1.71 11.43 14.28
N ALA A 21 2.40 11.37 15.42
CA ALA A 21 3.17 10.20 15.82
C ALA A 21 2.30 8.94 15.87
N TYR A 22 1.08 9.04 16.42
CA TYR A 22 0.13 7.93 16.44
C TYR A 22 -0.21 7.44 15.03
N LYS A 23 -0.58 8.36 14.11
CA LYS A 23 -0.91 8.01 12.72
C LYS A 23 0.25 7.29 12.03
N ILE A 24 1.48 7.77 12.21
CA ILE A 24 2.67 7.17 11.62
C ILE A 24 2.94 5.77 12.19
N LEU A 25 2.85 5.60 13.52
CA LEU A 25 3.26 4.36 14.17
C LEU A 25 2.23 3.23 14.11
N VAL A 26 0.95 3.58 13.90
CA VAL A 26 -0.13 2.59 13.75
C VAL A 26 -0.09 1.94 12.37
N ASP A 27 0.13 2.72 11.32
CA ASP A 27 0.22 2.19 9.96
C ASP A 27 1.57 1.47 9.73
N PRO A 28 1.60 0.17 9.39
CA PRO A 28 2.84 -0.59 9.26
C PRO A 28 3.80 -0.03 8.21
N ILE A 29 3.27 0.56 7.13
CA ILE A 29 4.06 1.11 6.02
C ILE A 29 4.68 2.44 6.44
N SER A 30 3.87 3.38 6.93
CA SER A 30 4.32 4.68 7.46
C SER A 30 5.33 4.49 8.59
N ARG A 31 5.11 3.49 9.46
CA ARG A 31 6.05 3.14 10.52
C ARG A 31 7.38 2.65 9.95
N ALA A 32 7.36 1.76 8.96
CA ALA A 32 8.58 1.27 8.33
C ALA A 32 9.34 2.40 7.63
N GLU A 33 8.64 3.27 6.92
CA GLU A 33 9.21 4.48 6.29
C GLU A 33 9.89 5.38 7.32
N TYR A 34 9.22 5.65 8.42
CA TYR A 34 9.77 6.46 9.50
C TYR A 34 11.02 5.81 10.09
N ILE A 35 10.99 4.50 10.38
CA ILE A 35 12.16 3.76 10.88
C ILE A 35 13.34 3.89 9.92
N LEU A 36 13.11 3.71 8.62
CA LEU A 36 14.17 3.81 7.61
C LEU A 36 14.72 5.25 7.49
N SER A 37 13.86 6.26 7.60
CA SER A 37 14.26 7.68 7.56
C SER A 37 15.24 8.04 8.69
N LEU A 38 15.16 7.36 9.84
CA LEU A 38 16.05 7.58 10.98
C LEU A 38 17.45 7.00 10.79
N GLN A 39 17.65 6.07 9.85
CA GLN A 39 18.93 5.35 9.68
C GLN A 39 19.94 6.09 8.80
N GLY A 40 19.60 7.28 8.30
CA GLY A 40 20.51 8.12 7.51
C GLY A 40 20.84 7.57 6.12
N SER A 41 20.27 6.43 5.71
CA SER A 41 20.31 5.97 4.33
C SER A 41 19.24 6.70 3.54
N PRO A 42 19.59 7.46 2.48
CA PRO A 42 18.57 8.04 1.62
C PRO A 42 17.73 6.90 1.04
N ALA A 43 16.41 7.04 1.12
CA ALA A 43 15.54 6.21 0.30
C ALA A 43 15.97 6.40 -1.17
N PRO A 44 15.92 5.34 -1.99
CA PRO A 44 16.23 5.47 -3.42
C PRO A 44 15.35 6.58 -4.01
N GLU A 45 15.97 7.52 -4.75
CA GLU A 45 15.26 8.69 -5.35
C GLU A 45 14.09 8.26 -6.23
N LYS A 46 14.15 7.04 -6.78
CA LYS A 46 13.06 6.41 -7.53
C LYS A 46 12.82 5.01 -6.99
N GLU A 47 11.56 4.68 -6.74
CA GLU A 47 11.14 3.34 -6.34
C GLU A 47 11.60 2.28 -7.35
N ALA A 48 11.62 2.62 -8.64
CA ALA A 48 12.04 1.73 -9.73
C ALA A 48 13.52 1.32 -9.69
N ASP A 49 14.40 2.14 -9.10
CA ASP A 49 15.83 1.86 -9.05
C ASP A 49 16.19 0.79 -7.99
N SER A 50 15.22 0.42 -7.15
CA SER A 50 15.39 -0.53 -6.04
C SER A 50 14.77 -1.90 -6.28
N VAL A 51 14.28 -2.15 -7.49
CA VAL A 51 13.42 -3.29 -7.82
C VAL A 51 14.06 -4.15 -8.92
N ASP A 52 14.01 -5.47 -8.76
CA ASP A 52 14.61 -6.43 -9.70
C ASP A 52 13.67 -6.72 -10.89
N LYS A 53 14.23 -7.38 -11.91
CA LYS A 53 13.50 -7.69 -13.15
C LYS A 53 12.33 -8.63 -12.89
N GLU A 54 12.54 -9.58 -12.00
CA GLU A 54 11.55 -10.58 -11.60
C GLU A 54 10.31 -9.90 -11.01
N PHE A 55 10.47 -8.92 -10.14
CA PHE A 55 9.35 -8.16 -9.59
C PHE A 55 8.67 -7.25 -10.63
N LEU A 56 9.45 -6.63 -11.53
CA LEU A 56 8.86 -5.80 -12.59
C LEU A 56 7.93 -6.62 -13.48
N LEU A 57 8.34 -7.84 -13.86
CA LEU A 57 7.50 -8.78 -14.61
C LEU A 57 6.23 -9.13 -13.83
N GLU A 58 6.36 -9.46 -12.54
CA GLU A 58 5.22 -9.74 -11.66
C GLU A 58 4.19 -8.59 -11.65
N ILE A 59 4.65 -7.36 -11.40
CA ILE A 59 3.74 -6.20 -11.36
C ILE A 59 3.11 -5.92 -12.72
N MET A 60 3.85 -6.12 -13.83
CA MET A 60 3.31 -5.98 -15.17
C MET A 60 2.18 -6.99 -15.43
N GLU A 61 2.42 -8.28 -15.17
CA GLU A 61 1.42 -9.34 -15.35
C GLU A 61 0.16 -9.09 -14.52
N LEU A 62 0.32 -8.67 -13.26
CA LEU A 62 -0.82 -8.35 -12.40
C LEU A 62 -1.56 -7.09 -12.85
N SER A 63 -0.85 -6.10 -13.39
CA SER A 63 -1.44 -4.87 -13.93
C SER A 63 -2.24 -5.16 -15.20
N GLU A 64 -1.69 -5.97 -16.11
CA GLU A 64 -2.38 -6.40 -17.33
C GLU A 64 -3.65 -7.18 -17.00
N LYS A 65 -3.57 -8.13 -16.07
CA LYS A 65 -4.74 -8.90 -15.62
C LYS A 65 -5.80 -7.99 -14.98
N LEU A 66 -5.39 -7.02 -14.17
CA LEU A 66 -6.32 -6.04 -13.60
C LEU A 66 -7.01 -5.22 -14.69
N GLU A 67 -6.28 -4.80 -15.73
CA GLU A 67 -6.81 -4.03 -16.85
C GLU A 67 -7.78 -4.85 -17.71
N GLU A 68 -7.47 -6.11 -17.99
CA GLU A 68 -8.38 -7.03 -18.68
C GLU A 68 -9.70 -7.17 -17.91
N LEU A 69 -9.63 -7.45 -16.60
CA LEU A 69 -10.82 -7.58 -15.77
C LEU A 69 -11.59 -6.26 -15.66
N THR A 70 -10.89 -5.12 -15.68
CA THR A 70 -11.52 -3.79 -15.72
C THR A 70 -12.31 -3.58 -17.02
N LEU A 71 -11.77 -4.00 -18.17
CA LEU A 71 -12.48 -3.91 -19.45
C LEU A 71 -13.72 -4.81 -19.47
N ILE A 72 -13.60 -6.05 -18.95
CA ILE A 72 -14.73 -6.98 -18.84
C ILE A 72 -15.81 -6.40 -17.90
N ALA A 73 -15.43 -5.83 -16.77
CA ALA A 73 -16.32 -5.16 -15.83
C ALA A 73 -17.11 -4.00 -16.47
N LYS A 74 -16.47 -3.26 -17.39
CA LYS A 74 -17.08 -2.13 -18.08
C LYS A 74 -17.97 -2.54 -19.24
N SER A 75 -17.80 -3.75 -19.79
CA SER A 75 -18.64 -4.28 -20.87
C SER A 75 -20.11 -4.48 -20.48
N ASP A 76 -20.98 -4.59 -21.49
CA ASP A 76 -22.44 -4.80 -21.32
C ASP A 76 -22.82 -6.23 -20.93
N ALA A 77 -21.87 -7.19 -21.04
CA ALA A 77 -22.07 -8.59 -20.72
C ALA A 77 -20.92 -9.10 -19.81
N PRO A 78 -20.91 -8.73 -18.51
CA PRO A 78 -19.90 -9.20 -17.59
C PRO A 78 -19.91 -10.74 -17.54
N ASN A 79 -18.75 -11.34 -17.77
CA ASN A 79 -18.58 -12.79 -17.76
C ASN A 79 -18.94 -13.35 -16.37
N GLY A 80 -19.59 -14.50 -16.30
CA GLY A 80 -20.07 -15.10 -15.04
C GLY A 80 -18.96 -15.44 -14.03
N ASN A 81 -17.69 -15.44 -14.47
CA ASN A 81 -16.52 -15.69 -13.63
C ASN A 81 -15.79 -14.42 -13.17
N LEU A 82 -16.16 -13.22 -13.65
CA LEU A 82 -15.47 -11.95 -13.35
C LEU A 82 -15.25 -11.71 -11.85
N VAL A 83 -16.26 -12.02 -11.04
CA VAL A 83 -16.21 -11.88 -9.58
C VAL A 83 -15.11 -12.74 -8.98
N LYS A 84 -15.07 -14.02 -9.38
CA LYS A 84 -14.10 -15.00 -8.88
C LYS A 84 -12.69 -14.63 -9.31
N ASP A 85 -12.54 -14.14 -10.55
CA ASP A 85 -11.23 -13.74 -11.08
C ASP A 85 -10.68 -12.51 -10.34
N LEU A 86 -11.55 -11.55 -10.00
CA LEU A 86 -11.20 -10.38 -9.18
C LEU A 86 -10.88 -10.75 -7.73
N GLU A 87 -11.68 -11.62 -7.11
CA GLU A 87 -11.42 -12.13 -5.76
C GLU A 87 -10.09 -12.89 -5.71
N SER A 88 -9.81 -13.73 -6.72
CA SER A 88 -8.52 -14.44 -6.85
C SER A 88 -7.35 -13.48 -7.04
N LEU A 89 -7.50 -12.45 -7.89
CA LEU A 89 -6.47 -11.43 -8.08
C LEU A 89 -6.22 -10.63 -6.80
N CYS A 90 -7.28 -10.24 -6.10
CA CYS A 90 -7.21 -9.55 -4.82
C CYS A 90 -6.46 -10.39 -3.78
N ALA A 91 -6.85 -11.65 -3.60
CA ALA A 91 -6.18 -12.57 -2.67
C ALA A 91 -4.69 -12.72 -3.00
N HIS A 92 -4.34 -12.83 -4.28
CA HIS A 92 -2.95 -12.91 -4.72
C HIS A 92 -2.16 -11.64 -4.38
N ILE A 93 -2.71 -10.45 -4.65
CA ILE A 93 -2.08 -9.16 -4.33
C ILE A 93 -1.88 -9.01 -2.81
N ILE A 94 -2.90 -9.34 -2.01
CA ILE A 94 -2.83 -9.29 -0.54
C ILE A 94 -1.77 -10.25 -0.02
N GLN A 95 -1.71 -11.47 -0.56
CA GLN A 95 -0.71 -12.46 -0.18
C GLN A 95 0.70 -11.94 -0.47
N ARG A 96 0.97 -11.51 -1.70
CA ARG A 96 2.29 -11.01 -2.11
C ARG A 96 2.71 -9.77 -1.32
N ARG A 97 1.79 -8.83 -1.09
CA ARG A 97 2.02 -7.68 -0.19
C ARG A 97 2.44 -8.14 1.20
N THR A 98 1.74 -9.13 1.77
CA THR A 98 2.02 -9.64 3.11
C THR A 98 3.40 -10.29 3.19
N GLU A 99 3.78 -11.05 2.16
CA GLU A 99 5.11 -11.65 2.04
C GLU A 99 6.22 -10.58 1.97
N GLU A 100 6.03 -9.54 1.14
CA GLU A 100 7.00 -8.43 1.06
C GLU A 100 7.08 -7.64 2.37
N MET A 101 5.95 -7.42 3.07
CA MET A 101 5.92 -6.80 4.38
C MET A 101 6.65 -7.62 5.45
N ASN A 102 6.53 -8.95 5.41
CA ASN A 102 7.24 -9.84 6.33
C ASN A 102 8.76 -9.77 6.10
N LEU A 103 9.20 -9.77 4.83
CA LEU A 103 10.61 -9.60 4.48
C LEU A 103 11.14 -8.22 4.88
N LEU A 104 10.34 -7.16 4.67
CA LEU A 104 10.67 -5.80 5.11
C LEU A 104 10.92 -5.77 6.63
N MET A 105 10.00 -6.34 7.42
CA MET A 105 10.14 -6.41 8.87
C MET A 105 11.39 -7.19 9.28
N GLU A 106 11.73 -8.28 8.60
CA GLU A 106 12.92 -9.05 8.88
C GLU A 106 14.22 -8.27 8.58
N TYR A 107 14.27 -7.57 7.43
CA TYR A 107 15.44 -6.75 7.11
C TYR A 107 15.61 -5.56 8.04
N ILE A 108 14.51 -4.94 8.49
CA ILE A 108 14.57 -3.90 9.52
C ILE A 108 15.14 -4.47 10.82
N LYS A 109 14.67 -5.64 11.28
CA LYS A 109 15.20 -6.30 12.49
C LYS A 109 16.69 -6.61 12.38
N CYS A 110 17.15 -7.06 11.22
CA CYS A 110 18.56 -7.34 10.96
C CYS A 110 19.38 -6.10 10.58
N SER A 111 18.82 -4.89 10.64
CA SER A 111 19.49 -3.63 10.24
C SER A 111 20.04 -3.64 8.80
N ARG A 112 19.40 -4.38 7.89
CA ARG A 112 19.75 -4.44 6.46
C ARG A 112 18.96 -3.38 5.67
N TRP A 113 19.39 -2.13 5.77
CA TRP A 113 18.63 -0.97 5.30
C TRP A 113 18.38 -0.94 3.79
N GLU A 114 19.39 -1.25 2.98
CA GLU A 114 19.26 -1.29 1.51
C GLU A 114 18.21 -2.33 1.07
N SER A 115 18.26 -3.54 1.64
CA SER A 115 17.27 -4.58 1.38
C SER A 115 15.88 -4.19 1.90
N ALA A 116 15.80 -3.52 3.04
CA ALA A 116 14.54 -3.01 3.57
C ALA A 116 13.92 -1.94 2.65
N HIS A 117 14.71 -1.00 2.12
CA HIS A 117 14.23 -0.03 1.14
C HIS A 117 13.66 -0.69 -0.12
N ALA A 118 14.36 -1.71 -0.66
CA ALA A 118 13.86 -2.47 -1.79
C ALA A 118 12.51 -3.15 -1.50
N ARG A 119 12.34 -3.74 -0.31
CA ARG A 119 11.06 -4.36 0.08
C ARG A 119 9.95 -3.33 0.30
N LEU A 120 10.27 -2.19 0.91
CA LEU A 120 9.31 -1.09 1.07
C LEU A 120 8.79 -0.59 -0.28
N SER A 121 9.67 -0.40 -1.27
CA SER A 121 9.25 -0.05 -2.64
C SER A 121 8.26 -1.06 -3.21
N ARG A 122 8.53 -2.37 -3.07
CA ARG A 122 7.64 -3.44 -3.55
C ARG A 122 6.27 -3.42 -2.88
N VAL A 123 6.24 -3.22 -1.56
CA VAL A 123 4.98 -3.09 -0.80
C VAL A 123 4.16 -1.92 -1.34
N ARG A 124 4.78 -0.76 -1.62
CA ARG A 124 4.09 0.40 -2.17
C ARG A 124 3.49 0.14 -3.56
N TYR A 125 4.18 -0.64 -4.41
CA TYR A 125 3.61 -1.07 -5.68
C TYR A 125 2.35 -1.91 -5.48
N PHE A 126 2.37 -2.87 -4.56
CA PHE A 126 1.19 -3.67 -4.25
C PHE A 126 0.06 -2.85 -3.62
N GLU A 127 0.36 -1.86 -2.77
CA GLU A 127 -0.66 -0.94 -2.23
C GLU A 127 -1.35 -0.11 -3.32
N ARG A 128 -0.57 0.41 -4.29
CA ARG A 128 -1.15 1.11 -5.45
C ARG A 128 -2.03 0.18 -6.29
N LEU A 129 -1.58 -1.05 -6.53
CA LEU A 129 -2.32 -2.03 -7.31
C LEU A 129 -3.61 -2.45 -6.59
N TYR A 130 -3.54 -2.69 -5.27
CA TYR A 130 -4.70 -2.97 -4.44
C TYR A 130 -5.69 -1.79 -4.43
N GLY A 131 -5.20 -0.55 -4.31
CA GLY A 131 -6.03 0.65 -4.41
C GLY A 131 -6.77 0.76 -5.75
N ARG A 132 -6.09 0.44 -6.87
CA ARG A 132 -6.73 0.36 -8.20
C ARG A 132 -7.84 -0.70 -8.20
N LEU A 133 -7.60 -1.88 -7.64
CA LEU A 133 -8.60 -2.96 -7.55
C LEU A 133 -9.81 -2.52 -6.70
N CYS A 134 -9.58 -1.95 -5.52
CA CYS A 134 -10.64 -1.43 -4.64
C CYS A 134 -11.50 -0.36 -5.32
N SER A 135 -10.89 0.49 -6.17
CA SER A 135 -11.64 1.51 -6.91
C SER A 135 -12.65 0.95 -7.92
N LEU A 136 -12.52 -0.33 -8.32
CA LEU A 136 -13.45 -1.02 -9.23
C LEU A 136 -14.65 -1.64 -8.51
N VAL A 137 -14.56 -1.88 -7.21
CA VAL A 137 -15.61 -2.53 -6.41
C VAL A 137 -16.94 -1.76 -6.44
N PRO A 138 -16.96 -0.41 -6.33
CA PRO A 138 -18.21 0.36 -6.44
C PRO A 138 -18.85 0.24 -7.82
N GLU A 139 -18.05 0.22 -8.91
CA GLU A 139 -18.56 0.07 -10.28
C GLU A 139 -19.25 -1.29 -10.46
N LEU A 140 -18.68 -2.35 -9.90
CA LEU A 140 -19.23 -3.70 -9.95
C LEU A 140 -20.48 -3.87 -9.07
N SER A 141 -20.46 -3.28 -7.87
CA SER A 141 -21.61 -3.27 -6.96
C SER A 141 -22.82 -2.58 -7.61
N SER A 142 -22.60 -1.49 -8.35
CA SER A 142 -23.64 -0.80 -9.12
C SER A 142 -24.27 -1.67 -10.22
N LYS A 143 -23.52 -2.65 -10.75
CA LYS A 143 -23.97 -3.65 -11.74
C LYS A 143 -24.50 -4.95 -11.09
N GLY A 144 -24.72 -4.97 -9.76
CA GLY A 144 -25.26 -6.12 -9.03
C GLY A 144 -24.24 -7.21 -8.70
N VAL A 145 -22.95 -6.94 -8.88
CA VAL A 145 -21.84 -7.85 -8.59
C VAL A 145 -21.26 -7.55 -7.20
N LYS A 146 -21.38 -8.48 -6.26
CA LYS A 146 -20.75 -8.38 -4.93
C LYS A 146 -19.35 -8.99 -4.98
N VAL A 147 -18.33 -8.18 -4.77
CA VAL A 147 -16.93 -8.62 -4.60
C VAL A 147 -16.55 -8.43 -3.14
N SER A 148 -16.04 -9.47 -2.49
CA SER A 148 -15.46 -9.36 -1.14
C SER A 148 -13.98 -8.99 -1.26
N VAL A 149 -13.58 -7.85 -0.70
CA VAL A 149 -12.19 -7.32 -0.76
C VAL A 149 -11.57 -7.17 0.64
N ASP A 150 -12.33 -7.59 1.66
CA ASP A 150 -11.96 -7.62 3.08
C ASP A 150 -11.12 -8.86 3.43
#